data_AF-M5DWT3-F1
#
_entry.id   AF-M5DWT3-F1
#
_cell.length_a   1.000
_cell.length_b   1.000
_cell.length_c   1.000
_cell.angle_alpha   90.00
_cell.angle_beta   90.00
_cell.angle_gamma   90.00
#
_symmetry.space_group_name_H-M   'P 1'
#
loop_
_entity.id
_entity.type
_entity.pdbx_description
1 polymer ?
#
loop_
_entity_poly.entity_id
_entity_poly.type
_entity_poly.pdbx_seq_one_letter_code
_entity_poly.pdbx_strand_id
1 'polypeptide(L)'
;MTSVLKKVINNFSSGIYDFKNRYKLPEEYHNSQELKIMHISDTPESIYSHIYKMLSYSRPDVIIHTGDLVDNLKLEDAGKELIPLYQKKSAEFIRNLEKLTNARIIYVPGNHDDVNIIKANINRSEIMPEGSIIELDGVKIGIAHYPEKLPLNSEINLFGHNHQKEFASDNKFLNGISNINYLLLPSKEDYKVKYPWIVDQGRQYKSFNMI
;
A
#
# COMPACT_ATOMS: atom_id res chain seq x y z
N MET A 1 -7.85 33.23 -22.80
CA MET A 1 -7.67 31.80 -22.47
C MET A 1 -8.71 30.99 -23.23
N THR A 2 -8.29 30.05 -24.07
CA THR A 2 -9.17 29.23 -24.93
C THR A 2 -10.10 28.34 -24.10
N SER A 3 -11.34 28.11 -24.57
CA SER A 3 -12.38 27.39 -23.80
C SER A 3 -11.97 25.97 -23.42
N VAL A 4 -11.04 25.37 -24.18
CA VAL A 4 -10.43 24.07 -23.93
C VAL A 4 -9.61 24.08 -22.62
N LEU A 5 -8.82 25.12 -22.37
CA LEU A 5 -8.01 25.23 -21.15
C LEU A 5 -8.90 25.30 -19.90
N LYS A 6 -10.00 26.05 -19.99
CA LYS A 6 -10.97 26.21 -18.89
C LYS A 6 -11.70 24.90 -18.59
N LYS A 7 -12.04 24.11 -19.61
CA LYS A 7 -12.69 22.79 -19.47
C LYS A 7 -11.74 21.75 -18.85
N VAL A 8 -10.47 21.75 -19.23
CA VAL A 8 -9.44 20.86 -18.65
C VAL A 8 -9.20 21.21 -17.19
N ILE A 9 -9.05 22.49 -16.85
CA ILE A 9 -8.86 22.94 -15.46
C ILE A 9 -10.08 22.61 -14.59
N ASN A 10 -11.30 22.84 -15.10
CA ASN A 10 -12.53 22.54 -14.37
C ASN A 10 -12.77 21.03 -14.17
N ASN A 11 -12.41 20.19 -15.14
CA ASN A 11 -12.50 18.73 -15.01
C ASN A 11 -11.44 18.17 -14.05
N PHE A 12 -10.26 18.80 -14.01
CA PHE A 12 -9.20 18.42 -13.07
C PHE A 12 -9.57 18.82 -11.64
N SER A 13 -10.12 20.02 -11.43
CA SER A 13 -10.55 20.48 -10.11
C SER A 13 -11.75 19.71 -9.56
N SER A 14 -12.74 19.36 -10.40
CA SER A 14 -13.86 18.51 -9.97
C SER A 14 -13.43 17.07 -9.64
N GLY A 15 -12.54 16.48 -10.44
CA GLY A 15 -11.98 15.16 -10.16
C GLY A 15 -11.14 15.09 -8.88
N ILE A 16 -10.46 16.18 -8.52
CA ILE A 16 -9.76 16.31 -7.22
C ILE A 16 -10.76 16.48 -6.07
N TYR A 17 -11.83 17.24 -6.28
CA TYR A 17 -12.86 17.47 -5.26
C TYR A 17 -13.60 16.17 -4.89
N ASP A 18 -14.02 15.39 -5.88
CA ASP A 18 -14.68 14.08 -5.65
C ASP A 18 -13.74 13.06 -4.98
N PHE A 19 -12.46 13.08 -5.34
CA PHE A 19 -11.44 12.27 -4.68
C PHE A 19 -11.29 12.64 -3.20
N LYS A 20 -11.18 13.94 -2.89
CA LYS A 20 -11.02 14.41 -1.51
C LYS A 20 -12.22 14.09 -0.63
N ASN A 21 -13.44 14.09 -1.16
CA ASN A 21 -14.62 13.76 -0.36
C ASN A 21 -14.72 12.28 0.00
N ARG A 22 -14.24 11.39 -0.88
CA ARG A 22 -14.33 9.93 -0.68
C ARG A 22 -13.16 9.35 0.12
N TYR A 23 -12.00 10.00 0.07
CA TYR A 23 -10.75 9.49 0.63
C TYR A 23 -10.10 10.50 1.60
N LYS A 24 -10.93 11.31 2.26
CA LYS A 24 -10.47 12.41 3.14
C LYS A 24 -9.75 11.86 4.37
N LEU A 25 -8.52 12.33 4.57
CA LEU A 25 -7.86 12.26 5.86
C LEU A 25 -8.22 13.52 6.68
N PRO A 26 -8.40 13.39 8.00
CA PRO A 26 -8.73 14.51 8.88
C PRO A 26 -7.62 15.57 8.87
N GLU A 27 -7.97 16.81 9.22
CA GLU A 27 -7.00 17.92 9.23
C GLU A 27 -5.90 17.69 10.27
N GLU A 28 -6.25 17.01 11.36
CA GLU A 28 -5.37 16.54 12.41
C GLU A 28 -4.20 15.73 11.83
N TYR A 29 -4.46 14.80 10.91
CA TYR A 29 -3.40 14.05 10.22
C TYR A 29 -2.51 14.97 9.38
N HIS A 30 -3.09 15.90 8.63
CA HIS A 30 -2.33 16.79 7.74
C HIS A 30 -1.46 17.78 8.53
N ASN A 31 -1.99 18.33 9.62
CA ASN A 31 -1.36 19.35 10.45
C ASN A 31 -0.37 18.75 11.45
N SER A 32 -0.47 17.46 11.77
CA SER A 32 0.47 16.79 12.65
C SER A 32 1.90 16.90 12.12
N GLN A 33 2.84 17.11 13.04
CA GLN A 33 4.29 17.11 12.80
C GLN A 33 4.93 15.75 13.14
N GLU A 34 4.12 14.78 13.54
CA GLU A 34 4.53 13.40 13.78
C GLU A 34 4.97 12.71 12.50
N LEU A 35 5.74 11.63 12.65
CA LEU A 35 6.15 10.78 11.53
C LEU A 35 4.91 10.12 10.92
N LYS A 36 4.72 10.31 9.61
CA LYS A 36 3.57 9.79 8.87
C LYS A 36 3.93 8.51 8.12
N ILE A 37 3.20 7.44 8.40
CA ILE A 37 3.37 6.17 7.68
C ILE A 37 2.14 5.90 6.84
N MET A 38 2.35 5.48 5.59
CA MET A 38 1.33 4.92 4.72
C MET A 38 1.58 3.42 4.54
N HIS A 39 0.58 2.61 4.85
CA HIS A 39 0.63 1.15 4.71
C HIS A 39 -0.40 0.68 3.67
N ILE A 40 0.10 -0.07 2.68
CA ILE A 40 -0.68 -0.66 1.57
C ILE A 40 -0.29 -2.13 1.38
N SER A 41 -1.13 -2.89 0.69
CA SER A 41 -0.88 -4.31 0.40
C SER A 41 -1.71 -4.79 -0.79
N ASP A 42 -1.25 -5.87 -1.42
CA ASP A 42 -1.96 -6.63 -2.45
C ASP A 42 -2.50 -5.69 -3.54
N THR A 43 -1.58 -5.12 -4.30
CA THR A 43 -1.84 -3.99 -5.19
C THR A 43 -2.00 -4.45 -6.64
N PRO A 44 -3.23 -4.56 -7.17
CA PRO A 44 -3.41 -4.78 -8.61
C PRO A 44 -3.10 -3.52 -9.41
N GLU A 45 -2.67 -3.68 -10.67
CA GLU A 45 -2.28 -2.58 -11.55
C GLU A 45 -3.37 -1.50 -11.67
N SER A 46 -4.65 -1.91 -11.66
CA SER A 46 -5.81 -1.02 -11.81
C SER A 46 -5.87 0.11 -10.79
N ILE A 47 -5.12 0.02 -9.69
CA ILE A 47 -5.20 0.94 -8.54
C ILE A 47 -3.94 1.78 -8.34
N TYR A 48 -2.90 1.57 -9.15
CA TYR A 48 -1.64 2.33 -9.05
C TYR A 48 -1.87 3.84 -9.10
N SER A 49 -2.69 4.31 -10.05
CA SER A 49 -3.02 5.73 -10.17
C SER A 49 -3.72 6.30 -8.93
N HIS A 50 -4.52 5.48 -8.23
CA HIS A 50 -5.17 5.86 -6.99
C HIS A 50 -4.14 5.98 -5.85
N ILE A 51 -3.20 5.03 -5.74
CA ILE A 51 -2.11 5.08 -4.77
C ILE A 51 -1.26 6.34 -4.97
N TYR A 52 -0.90 6.69 -6.21
CA TYR A 52 -0.11 7.89 -6.48
C TYR A 52 -0.83 9.20 -6.09
N LYS A 53 -2.15 9.25 -6.26
CA LYS A 53 -2.96 10.39 -5.78
C LYS A 53 -2.98 10.44 -4.26
N MET A 54 -3.19 9.29 -3.61
CA MET A 54 -3.16 9.18 -2.15
C MET A 54 -1.79 9.56 -1.58
N LEU A 55 -0.70 9.18 -2.24
CA LEU A 55 0.66 9.57 -1.91
C LEU A 55 0.83 11.09 -1.93
N SER A 56 0.43 11.73 -3.02
CA SER A 56 0.51 13.19 -3.18
C SER A 56 -0.34 13.95 -2.16
N TYR A 57 -1.48 13.37 -1.78
CA TYR A 57 -2.43 13.93 -0.82
C TYR A 57 -1.95 13.78 0.62
N SER A 58 -1.51 12.58 1.01
CA SER A 58 -1.16 12.23 2.39
C SER A 58 0.28 12.53 2.79
N ARG A 59 1.19 12.68 1.81
CA ARG A 59 2.62 13.01 1.98
C ARG A 59 3.28 12.26 3.16
N PRO A 60 3.28 10.92 3.13
CA PRO A 60 3.91 10.12 4.18
C PRO A 60 5.43 10.28 4.15
N ASP A 61 6.05 10.10 5.31
CA ASP A 61 7.50 10.02 5.49
C ASP A 61 8.01 8.59 5.24
N VAL A 62 7.16 7.59 5.52
CA VAL A 62 7.46 6.17 5.30
C VAL A 62 6.29 5.48 4.58
N ILE A 63 6.61 4.63 3.62
CA ILE A 63 5.66 3.76 2.92
C ILE A 63 6.05 2.31 3.20
N ILE A 64 5.09 1.52 3.67
CA ILE A 64 5.27 0.09 3.91
C ILE A 64 4.29 -0.65 3.01
N HIS A 65 4.79 -1.56 2.19
CA HIS A 65 3.98 -2.40 1.31
C HIS A 65 4.15 -3.86 1.69
N THR A 66 3.08 -4.51 2.15
CA THR A 66 3.09 -5.86 2.70
C THR A 66 2.66 -6.92 1.68
N GLY A 67 3.35 -6.95 0.55
CA GLY A 67 3.30 -8.03 -0.43
C GLY A 67 2.35 -7.81 -1.60
N ASP A 68 2.61 -8.55 -2.68
CA ASP A 68 1.90 -8.61 -3.94
C ASP A 68 1.81 -7.26 -4.66
N LEU A 69 2.96 -6.82 -5.20
CA LEU A 69 3.10 -5.53 -5.90
C LEU A 69 2.30 -5.43 -7.20
N VAL A 70 2.02 -6.58 -7.82
CA VAL A 70 1.23 -6.68 -9.05
C VAL A 70 0.16 -7.76 -8.84
N ASP A 71 -0.72 -7.57 -7.87
CA ASP A 71 -1.59 -8.62 -7.34
C ASP A 71 -2.53 -9.28 -8.37
N ASN A 72 -2.86 -8.57 -9.46
CA ASN A 72 -3.61 -9.15 -10.57
C ASN A 72 -2.82 -10.20 -11.38
N LEU A 73 -1.51 -10.32 -11.17
CA LEU A 73 -0.64 -11.36 -11.71
C LEU A 73 -0.30 -12.32 -10.57
N LYS A 74 -1.14 -13.34 -10.39
CA LYS A 74 -0.96 -14.40 -9.38
C LYS A 74 0.21 -15.31 -9.78
N LEU A 75 1.47 -14.86 -9.61
CA LEU A 75 2.66 -15.56 -10.12
C LEU A 75 2.76 -17.01 -9.59
N GLU A 76 2.37 -17.21 -8.34
CA GLU A 76 2.30 -18.55 -7.72
C GLU A 76 1.37 -19.51 -8.48
N ASP A 77 0.22 -19.01 -8.96
CA ASP A 77 -0.78 -19.81 -9.68
C ASP A 77 -0.45 -19.96 -11.18
N ALA A 78 0.08 -18.90 -11.82
CA ALA A 78 0.15 -18.79 -13.28
C ALA A 78 1.47 -19.27 -13.91
N GLY A 79 2.50 -19.54 -13.10
CA GLY A 79 3.78 -20.04 -13.58
C GLY A 79 4.67 -19.00 -14.27
N LYS A 80 5.81 -19.47 -14.81
CA LYS A 80 6.93 -18.61 -15.26
C LYS A 80 6.62 -17.72 -16.47
N GLU A 81 5.54 -17.98 -17.20
CA GLU A 81 5.18 -17.23 -18.41
C GLU A 81 4.81 -15.76 -18.12
N LEU A 82 4.33 -15.48 -16.90
CA LEU A 82 4.00 -14.11 -16.49
C LEU A 82 5.21 -13.32 -15.96
N ILE A 83 6.38 -13.94 -15.77
CA ILE A 83 7.58 -13.28 -15.23
C ILE A 83 7.95 -12.00 -16.01
N PRO A 84 8.01 -12.00 -17.36
CA PRO A 84 8.35 -10.79 -18.10
C PRO A 84 7.33 -9.66 -17.89
N LEU A 85 6.04 -10.00 -17.77
CA LEU A 85 4.99 -9.02 -17.54
C LEU A 85 5.06 -8.48 -16.10
N TYR A 86 5.24 -9.36 -15.11
CA TYR A 86 5.44 -8.97 -13.72
C TYR A 86 6.66 -8.06 -13.56
N GLN A 87 7.79 -8.40 -14.18
CA GLN A 87 8.99 -7.56 -14.17
C GLN A 87 8.70 -6.16 -14.68
N LYS A 88 8.01 -6.05 -15.82
CA LYS A 88 7.64 -4.76 -16.40
C LYS A 88 6.72 -3.94 -15.48
N LYS A 89 5.70 -4.58 -14.90
CA LYS A 89 4.66 -3.91 -14.10
C LYS A 89 5.14 -3.53 -12.71
N SER A 90 5.86 -4.41 -12.02
CA SER A 90 6.51 -4.09 -10.75
C SER A 90 7.56 -2.97 -10.93
N ALA A 91 8.34 -2.98 -12.01
CA ALA A 91 9.28 -1.89 -12.32
C ALA A 91 8.56 -0.55 -12.52
N GLU A 92 7.40 -0.54 -13.19
CA GLU A 92 6.59 0.65 -13.36
C GLU A 92 6.10 1.19 -12.01
N PHE A 93 5.56 0.32 -11.15
CA PHE A 93 5.06 0.70 -9.83
C PHE A 93 6.17 1.25 -8.92
N ILE A 94 7.25 0.49 -8.76
CA ILE A 94 8.40 0.83 -7.92
C ILE A 94 9.02 2.16 -8.37
N ARG A 95 9.34 2.30 -9.67
CA ARG A 95 9.96 3.52 -10.21
C ARG A 95 9.08 4.74 -10.01
N ASN A 96 7.77 4.61 -10.19
CA ASN A 96 6.85 5.73 -9.99
C ASN A 96 6.74 6.10 -8.51
N LEU A 97 6.65 5.14 -7.59
CA LEU A 97 6.69 5.42 -6.15
C LEU A 97 7.99 6.13 -5.76
N GLU A 98 9.13 5.59 -6.15
CA GLU A 98 10.44 6.16 -5.82
C GLU A 98 10.63 7.58 -6.37
N LYS A 99 10.04 7.89 -7.53
CA LYS A 99 10.11 9.20 -8.19
C LYS A 99 9.15 10.23 -7.61
N LEU A 100 7.95 9.81 -7.18
CA LEU A 100 6.87 10.72 -6.78
C LEU A 100 6.98 11.21 -5.32
N THR A 101 7.84 10.59 -4.51
CA THR A 101 8.06 10.99 -3.11
C THR A 101 9.52 10.83 -2.72
N ASN A 102 9.91 11.47 -1.61
CA ASN A 102 11.18 11.21 -0.92
C ASN A 102 11.02 10.29 0.29
N ALA A 103 9.80 9.78 0.55
CA ALA A 103 9.52 8.86 1.64
C ALA A 103 10.47 7.65 1.62
N ARG A 104 10.82 7.13 2.80
CA ARG A 104 11.44 5.81 2.93
C ARG A 104 10.42 4.76 2.45
N ILE A 105 10.83 3.81 1.62
CA ILE A 105 9.91 2.81 1.04
C ILE A 105 10.42 1.43 1.44
N ILE A 106 9.56 0.64 2.07
CA ILE A 106 9.87 -0.71 2.55
C ILE A 106 8.89 -1.69 1.90
N TYR A 107 9.43 -2.66 1.21
CA TYR A 107 8.69 -3.77 0.60
C TYR A 107 8.89 -5.04 1.43
N VAL A 108 7.79 -5.69 1.80
CA VAL A 108 7.78 -7.07 2.30
C VAL A 108 7.14 -7.92 1.20
N PRO A 109 7.91 -8.71 0.43
CA PRO A 109 7.36 -9.45 -0.71
C PRO A 109 6.30 -10.48 -0.29
N GLY A 110 5.26 -10.62 -1.12
CA GLY A 110 4.20 -11.62 -0.95
C GLY A 110 4.43 -12.90 -1.74
N ASN A 111 3.45 -13.80 -1.75
CA ASN A 111 3.55 -15.08 -2.47
C ASN A 111 3.42 -14.93 -4.00
N HIS A 112 2.84 -13.84 -4.48
CA HIS A 112 2.77 -13.53 -5.91
C HIS A 112 3.90 -12.61 -6.38
N ASP A 113 4.88 -12.35 -5.53
CA ASP A 113 6.06 -11.56 -5.86
C ASP A 113 7.29 -12.43 -6.18
N ASP A 114 8.16 -11.93 -7.07
CA ASP A 114 9.51 -12.47 -7.24
C ASP A 114 10.52 -11.49 -6.63
N VAL A 115 11.14 -11.91 -5.52
CA VAL A 115 12.08 -11.08 -4.75
C VAL A 115 13.29 -10.65 -5.57
N ASN A 116 13.79 -11.48 -6.49
CA ASN A 116 14.96 -11.13 -7.30
C ASN A 116 14.60 -10.06 -8.33
N ILE A 117 13.39 -10.13 -8.89
CA ILE A 117 12.87 -9.10 -9.79
C ILE A 117 12.68 -7.78 -9.04
N ILE A 118 12.09 -7.81 -7.84
CA ILE A 118 11.96 -6.59 -7.01
C ILE A 118 13.34 -5.99 -6.74
N LYS A 119 14.32 -6.81 -6.30
CA LYS A 119 15.71 -6.38 -6.06
C LYS A 119 16.34 -5.71 -7.28
N ALA A 120 16.07 -6.22 -8.48
CA ALA A 120 16.58 -5.65 -9.72
C ALA A 120 15.87 -4.35 -10.14
N ASN A 121 14.64 -4.13 -9.66
CA ASN A 121 13.80 -3.00 -10.02
C ASN A 121 13.90 -1.80 -9.05
N ILE A 122 14.32 -2.02 -7.80
CA ILE A 122 14.50 -0.95 -6.82
C ILE A 122 15.77 -0.13 -7.10
N ASN A 123 15.72 1.17 -6.82
CA ASN A 123 16.90 2.04 -6.84
C ASN A 123 17.24 2.60 -5.46
N ARG A 124 16.24 2.85 -4.61
CA ARG A 124 16.43 3.41 -3.25
C ARG A 124 15.55 2.79 -2.17
N SER A 125 14.60 1.94 -2.55
CA SER A 125 13.70 1.27 -1.63
C SER A 125 14.40 0.11 -0.91
N GLU A 126 13.82 -0.33 0.19
CA GLU A 126 14.30 -1.43 1.02
C GLU A 126 13.40 -2.66 0.82
N ILE A 127 13.99 -3.85 0.95
CA ILE A 127 13.26 -5.11 0.98
C ILE A 127 13.54 -5.75 2.34
N MET A 128 12.47 -6.11 3.05
CA MET A 128 12.54 -6.79 4.33
C MET A 128 11.86 -8.16 4.25
N PRO A 129 12.41 -9.18 4.94
CA PRO A 129 11.74 -10.46 5.05
C PRO A 129 10.50 -10.36 5.94
N GLU A 130 9.58 -11.30 5.79
CA GLU A 130 8.44 -11.42 6.69
C GLU A 130 8.87 -11.64 8.15
N GLY A 131 8.08 -11.12 9.08
CA GLY A 131 8.36 -11.20 10.51
C GLY A 131 9.40 -10.20 11.00
N SER A 132 9.85 -9.29 10.12
CA SER A 132 10.76 -8.21 10.50
C SER A 132 10.08 -7.25 11.48
N ILE A 133 10.89 -6.66 12.36
CA ILE A 133 10.51 -5.53 13.21
C ILE A 133 11.32 -4.32 12.75
N ILE A 134 10.64 -3.23 12.45
CA ILE A 134 11.25 -1.92 12.25
C ILE A 134 10.94 -1.05 13.47
N GLU A 135 11.92 -0.27 13.91
CA GLU A 135 11.72 0.74 14.95
C GLU A 135 11.71 2.13 14.31
N LEU A 136 10.61 2.85 14.50
CA LEU A 136 10.40 4.20 13.97
C LEU A 136 9.90 5.08 15.10
N ASP A 137 10.60 6.18 15.36
CA ASP A 137 10.29 7.13 16.44
C ASP A 137 9.99 6.46 17.81
N GLY A 138 10.80 5.45 18.14
CA GLY A 138 10.70 4.68 19.38
C GLY A 138 9.57 3.63 19.42
N VAL A 139 8.81 3.43 18.33
CA VAL A 139 7.73 2.44 18.24
C VAL A 139 8.15 1.25 17.39
N LYS A 140 7.92 0.04 17.91
CA LYS A 140 8.20 -1.22 17.20
C LYS A 140 7.05 -1.63 16.30
N ILE A 141 7.32 -1.72 15.00
CA ILE A 141 6.34 -2.13 13.99
C ILE A 141 6.75 -3.47 13.41
N GLY A 142 5.90 -4.48 13.58
CA GLY A 142 6.01 -5.78 12.94
C GLY A 142 5.42 -5.72 11.52
N ILE A 143 6.11 -6.33 10.57
CA ILE A 143 5.71 -6.35 9.16
C ILE A 143 5.78 -7.77 8.60
N ALA A 144 4.73 -8.19 7.90
CA ALA A 144 4.66 -9.47 7.20
C ALA A 144 3.64 -9.35 6.06
N HIS A 145 3.69 -10.22 5.05
CA HIS A 145 2.56 -10.38 4.13
C HIS A 145 1.53 -11.31 4.77
N TYR A 146 1.97 -12.47 5.27
CA TYR A 146 1.16 -13.42 6.01
C TYR A 146 0.98 -13.02 7.49
N PRO A 147 -0.26 -12.88 8.02
CA PRO A 147 -0.48 -12.51 9.42
C PRO A 147 0.14 -13.48 10.42
N GLU A 148 0.21 -14.78 10.10
CA GLU A 148 0.84 -15.79 10.95
C GLU A 148 2.38 -15.66 11.04
N LYS A 149 2.99 -14.87 10.15
CA LYS A 149 4.42 -14.56 10.16
C LYS A 149 4.73 -13.28 10.93
N LEU A 150 3.73 -12.58 11.44
CA LEU A 150 3.93 -11.38 12.25
C LEU A 150 4.75 -11.72 13.51
N PRO A 151 5.66 -10.82 13.92
CA PRO A 151 6.43 -11.03 15.14
C PRO A 151 5.57 -10.81 16.38
N LEU A 152 5.95 -11.43 17.49
CA LEU A 152 5.22 -11.32 18.76
C LEU A 152 5.51 -10.03 19.54
N ASN A 153 6.67 -9.40 19.31
CA ASN A 153 7.22 -8.32 20.14
C ASN A 153 7.16 -6.93 19.48
N SER A 154 6.04 -6.65 18.81
CA SER A 154 5.74 -5.39 18.11
C SER A 154 4.49 -4.74 18.70
N GLU A 155 4.45 -3.41 18.69
CA GLU A 155 3.32 -2.63 19.20
C GLU A 155 2.26 -2.41 18.13
N ILE A 156 2.70 -2.28 16.87
CA ILE A 156 1.85 -2.19 15.69
C ILE A 156 2.27 -3.30 14.71
N ASN A 157 1.30 -3.95 14.07
CA ASN A 157 1.48 -5.06 13.15
C ASN A 157 0.80 -4.76 11.83
N LEU A 158 1.57 -4.75 10.75
CA LEU A 158 1.13 -4.43 9.40
C LEU A 158 1.19 -5.71 8.55
N PHE A 159 0.07 -6.09 7.95
CA PHE A 159 -0.03 -7.32 7.16
C PHE A 159 -1.00 -7.23 5.99
N GLY A 160 -0.91 -8.21 5.09
CA GLY A 160 -1.71 -8.36 3.88
C GLY A 160 -2.32 -9.76 3.77
N HIS A 161 -2.27 -10.31 2.55
CA HIS A 161 -2.62 -11.69 2.15
C HIS A 161 -4.09 -12.12 2.32
N ASN A 162 -4.68 -11.93 3.50
CA ASN A 162 -6.05 -12.35 3.81
C ASN A 162 -6.82 -11.26 4.59
N HIS A 163 -8.12 -11.50 4.82
CA HIS A 163 -9.00 -10.58 5.56
C HIS A 163 -9.09 -10.92 7.05
N GLN A 164 -8.06 -11.50 7.67
CA GLN A 164 -8.08 -11.81 9.11
C GLN A 164 -8.32 -10.53 9.92
N LYS A 165 -9.26 -10.62 10.87
CA LYS A 165 -9.69 -9.50 11.73
C LYS A 165 -9.40 -9.72 13.21
N GLU A 166 -9.29 -10.98 13.62
CA GLU A 166 -9.18 -11.36 15.03
C GLU A 166 -7.77 -11.80 15.36
N PHE A 167 -7.21 -11.18 16.40
CA PHE A 167 -5.92 -11.50 16.98
C PHE A 167 -6.09 -11.54 18.49
N ALA A 168 -5.53 -12.56 19.14
CA ALA A 168 -5.57 -12.71 20.59
C ALA A 168 -4.44 -11.87 21.25
N SER A 169 -4.46 -10.55 21.05
CA SER A 169 -3.45 -9.62 21.54
C SER A 169 -4.00 -8.19 21.60
N ASP A 170 -3.56 -7.44 22.61
CA ASP A 170 -3.89 -6.00 22.76
C ASP A 170 -3.07 -5.09 21.81
N ASN A 171 -2.13 -5.66 21.05
CA ASN A 171 -1.36 -4.91 20.05
C ASN A 171 -2.24 -4.44 18.89
N LYS A 172 -1.78 -3.42 18.16
CA LYS A 172 -2.52 -2.90 17.00
C LYS A 172 -2.25 -3.75 15.76
N PHE A 173 -3.29 -4.22 15.08
CA PHE A 173 -3.19 -4.99 13.83
C PHE A 173 -3.89 -4.24 12.69
N LEU A 174 -3.16 -3.96 11.61
CA LEU A 174 -3.65 -3.22 10.46
C LEU A 174 -3.46 -4.02 9.18
N ASN A 175 -4.59 -4.29 8.55
CA ASN A 175 -4.68 -5.05 7.32
C ASN A 175 -4.63 -4.12 6.10
N GLY A 176 -3.61 -4.30 5.25
CA GLY A 176 -3.35 -3.50 4.05
C GLY A 176 -4.21 -3.89 2.83
N ILE A 177 -4.94 -5.01 2.88
CA ILE A 177 -5.96 -5.38 1.89
C ILE A 177 -7.24 -4.60 2.15
N SER A 178 -7.68 -4.57 3.40
CA SER A 178 -8.95 -3.95 3.80
C SER A 178 -8.95 -2.43 3.60
N ASN A 179 -7.82 -1.77 3.89
CA ASN A 179 -7.70 -0.32 3.80
C ASN A 179 -6.28 0.08 3.39
N ILE A 180 -6.15 1.28 2.82
CA ILE A 180 -4.92 2.05 2.92
C ILE A 180 -4.89 2.58 4.37
N ASN A 181 -3.90 2.15 5.13
CA ASN A 181 -3.77 2.57 6.53
C ASN A 181 -2.75 3.71 6.62
N TYR A 182 -3.07 4.70 7.45
CA TYR A 182 -2.20 5.82 7.77
C TYR A 182 -1.94 5.82 9.26
N LEU A 183 -0.70 6.10 9.65
CA LEU A 183 -0.28 6.14 11.06
C LEU A 183 0.49 7.42 11.36
N LEU A 184 0.33 7.90 12.59
CA LEU A 184 1.18 8.92 13.20
C LEU A 184 1.99 8.30 14.32
N LEU A 185 3.29 8.60 14.37
CA LEU A 185 4.18 8.23 15.46
C LEU A 185 4.80 9.47 16.13
N PRO A 186 4.91 9.45 17.47
CA PRO A 186 4.84 8.28 18.35
C PRO A 186 3.46 8.02 18.97
N SER A 187 2.42 8.81 18.64
CA SER A 187 1.08 8.68 19.22
C SER A 187 0.40 7.33 18.92
N LYS A 188 0.82 6.67 17.84
CA LYS A 188 0.23 5.44 17.30
C LYS A 188 -1.21 5.63 16.82
N GLU A 189 -1.65 6.87 16.58
CA GLU A 189 -2.96 7.12 15.97
C GLU A 189 -3.02 6.51 14.56
N ASP A 190 -4.16 5.89 14.21
CA ASP A 190 -4.39 5.32 12.88
C ASP A 190 -5.62 5.88 12.19
N TYR A 191 -5.50 6.08 10.88
CA TYR A 191 -6.56 6.52 10.00
C TYR A 191 -6.71 5.53 8.84
N LYS A 192 -7.94 5.13 8.53
CA LYS A 192 -8.22 4.09 7.54
C LYS A 192 -8.98 4.67 6.36
N VAL A 193 -8.41 4.53 5.17
CA VAL A 193 -9.06 4.92 3.93
C VAL A 193 -9.38 3.65 3.14
N LYS A 194 -10.68 3.41 2.91
CA LYS A 194 -11.12 2.27 2.11
C LYS A 194 -10.61 2.40 0.69
N TYR A 195 -10.18 1.28 0.12
CA TYR A 195 -9.86 1.21 -1.29
C TYR A 195 -11.10 1.49 -2.17
N PRO A 196 -10.90 2.00 -3.40
CA PRO A 196 -11.95 2.01 -4.41
C PRO A 196 -12.55 0.61 -4.63
N TRP A 197 -13.85 0.52 -4.92
CA TRP A 197 -14.52 -0.77 -5.15
C TRP A 197 -13.91 -1.63 -6.28
N ILE A 198 -13.26 -1.00 -7.27
CA ILE A 198 -12.59 -1.69 -8.39
C ILE A 198 -11.36 -2.51 -7.96
N VAL A 199 -10.83 -2.25 -6.76
CA VAL A 199 -9.64 -2.93 -6.25
C VAL A 199 -9.93 -4.43 -6.09
N ASP A 200 -11.06 -4.79 -5.49
CA ASP A 200 -11.41 -6.19 -5.28
C ASP A 200 -11.65 -6.95 -6.60
N GLN A 201 -12.10 -6.26 -7.66
CA GLN A 201 -12.17 -6.84 -9.01
C GLN A 201 -10.78 -7.08 -9.59
N GLY A 202 -9.84 -6.15 -9.36
CA GLY A 202 -8.46 -6.25 -9.81
C GLY A 202 -7.66 -7.33 -9.09
N ARG A 203 -7.95 -7.59 -7.81
CA ARG A 203 -7.29 -8.63 -7.00
C ARG A 203 -7.64 -10.06 -7.42
N GLN A 204 -8.60 -10.23 -8.35
CA GLN A 204 -9.03 -11.53 -8.88
C GLN A 204 -9.23 -12.58 -7.79
N TYR A 205 -9.89 -12.23 -6.68
CA TYR A 205 -10.24 -13.23 -5.67
C TYR A 205 -10.92 -14.39 -6.39
N LYS A 206 -10.44 -15.62 -6.17
CA LYS A 206 -11.07 -16.82 -6.71
C LYS A 206 -12.56 -16.73 -6.35
N SER A 207 -13.41 -16.58 -7.36
CA SER A 207 -14.86 -16.60 -7.22
C SER A 207 -15.27 -18.03 -6.86
N PHE A 208 -15.04 -18.42 -5.62
CA PHE A 208 -15.72 -19.54 -4.99
C PHE A 208 -16.81 -18.98 -4.08
N ASN A 209 -17.97 -18.76 -4.69
CA ASN A 209 -19.23 -19.31 -4.22
C ASN A 209 -20.28 -19.02 -5.30
N MET A 210 -20.50 -20.03 -6.16
CA MET A 210 -21.84 -20.23 -6.71
C MET A 210 -22.77 -20.42 -5.52
N ILE A 211 -23.80 -19.60 -5.45
CA ILE A 211 -25.03 -19.91 -4.71
C ILE A 211 -25.68 -21.11 -5.39
#